data_AF-A0AAV5US40-F1
#
_entry.id   AF-A0AAV5US40-F1
#
_cell.length_a   1.000
_cell.length_b   1.000
_cell.length_c   1.000
_cell.angle_alpha   90.00
_cell.angle_beta   90.00
_cell.angle_gamma   90.00
#
_symmetry.space_group_name_H-M   'P 1'
#
loop_
_entity.id
_entity.type
_entity.pdbx_description
1 polymer ?
#
loop_
_entity_poly.entity_id
_entity_poly.type
_entity_poly.pdbx_seq_one_letter_code
_entity_poly.pdbx_strand_id
1 'polypeptide(L)'
;MTTPYNLSIPSLGVNVQLTYLSRRINDIAPNSLFYFLTILNYVIEMICMMVLTIILLPAIITFWKTAKLHKNLKRVTVAFFCHIALYLLLRYLIFLYQIRLFTPTGNFSLDFPYVIAHFVRVYHVYSLYSVMMAFVLERSAATVFVSDYEVKRRFYISRCLICYISAVSLIIPVFTVATSEGKTGNLLGHFVMGSQLIGSNAIITVIWIRNIRLKRRLKMSIDPNLLTTEYTIGKKYQVQENLKSFKVIRNMVGSAIPLGATSLTIATYNLGKPQELQSFLGPTWIC
;
A
#
# COMPACT_ATOMS: atom_id res chain seq x y z
N MET A 1 -1.80 26.95 8.93
CA MET A 1 -2.83 27.59 8.09
C MET A 1 -2.92 26.85 6.76
N THR A 2 -3.84 25.90 6.65
CA THR A 2 -4.20 25.24 5.40
C THR A 2 -5.52 25.83 4.92
N THR A 3 -5.63 26.18 3.64
CA THR A 3 -6.90 26.61 3.05
C THR A 3 -7.59 25.40 2.44
N PRO A 4 -8.85 25.10 2.83
CA PRO A 4 -9.64 24.11 2.12
C PRO A 4 -9.91 24.63 0.71
N TYR A 5 -9.56 23.82 -0.27
CA TYR A 5 -9.85 24.01 -1.68
C TYR A 5 -11.00 23.07 -2.05
N ASN A 6 -12.19 23.62 -2.26
CA ASN A 6 -13.33 22.85 -2.70
C ASN A 6 -13.29 22.78 -4.23
N LEU A 7 -12.97 21.61 -4.76
CA LEU A 7 -13.10 21.33 -6.17
C LEU A 7 -14.41 20.56 -6.38
N SER A 8 -15.38 21.20 -7.03
CA SER A 8 -16.58 20.51 -7.48
C SER A 8 -16.27 19.78 -8.79
N ILE A 9 -16.59 18.48 -8.84
CA ILE A 9 -16.56 17.71 -10.09
C ILE A 9 -18.00 17.65 -10.60
N PRO A 10 -18.41 18.57 -11.49
CA PRO A 10 -19.81 18.76 -11.87
C PRO A 10 -20.43 17.51 -12.49
N SER A 11 -19.65 16.67 -13.18
CA SER A 11 -20.12 15.42 -13.80
C SER A 11 -20.43 14.29 -12.81
N LEU A 12 -19.90 14.34 -11.59
CA LEU A 12 -20.05 13.28 -10.58
C LEU A 12 -20.83 13.74 -9.35
N GLY A 13 -21.14 15.03 -9.22
CA GLY A 13 -21.77 15.60 -8.02
C GLY A 13 -20.91 15.47 -6.76
N VAL A 14 -19.61 15.21 -6.91
CA VAL A 14 -18.66 15.02 -5.80
C VAL A 14 -17.89 16.33 -5.57
N ASN A 15 -17.93 16.82 -4.33
CA ASN A 15 -17.08 17.92 -3.88
C ASN A 15 -15.85 17.36 -3.16
N VAL A 16 -14.68 17.58 -3.73
CA VAL A 16 -13.41 17.16 -3.13
C VAL A 16 -12.83 18.33 -2.34
N GLN A 17 -12.65 18.16 -1.03
CA GLN A 17 -11.89 19.11 -0.20
C GLN A 17 -10.41 18.74 -0.24
N LEU A 18 -9.60 19.54 -0.92
CA LEU A 18 -8.14 19.40 -0.90
C LEU A 18 -7.56 20.45 0.05
N THR A 19 -6.46 20.13 0.73
CA THR A 19 -5.76 21.11 1.57
C THR A 19 -4.43 21.50 0.96
N TYR A 20 -4.17 22.81 0.95
CA TYR A 20 -2.87 23.37 0.58
C TYR A 20 -2.47 24.44 1.61
N LEU A 21 -1.17 24.76 1.67
CA LEU A 21 -0.67 25.82 2.56
C LEU A 21 -1.28 27.17 2.13
N SER A 22 -1.98 27.83 3.05
CA SER A 22 -2.73 29.09 2.83
C SER A 22 -1.81 30.30 2.66
N ARG A 23 -0.64 30.26 3.28
CA ARG A 23 0.41 31.27 3.18
C ARG A 23 1.61 30.69 2.44
N ARG A 24 2.35 31.52 1.69
CA ARG A 24 3.69 31.11 1.25
C ARG A 24 4.52 30.88 2.52
N ILE A 25 5.49 29.97 2.44
CA ILE A 25 6.44 29.71 3.53
C ILE A 25 7.04 31.05 4.01
N ASN A 26 7.34 31.95 3.08
CA ASN A 26 7.86 33.30 3.35
C ASN A 26 6.93 34.23 4.14
N ASP A 27 5.63 33.95 4.24
CA ASP A 27 4.65 34.79 4.96
C ASP A 27 4.38 34.31 6.40
N ILE A 28 5.07 33.24 6.83
CA ILE A 28 5.02 32.73 8.20
C ILE A 28 6.16 33.39 8.98
N ALA A 29 5.88 33.88 10.19
CA ALA A 29 6.91 34.47 11.04
C ALA A 29 8.07 33.48 11.23
N PRO A 30 9.31 33.85 10.83
CA PRO A 30 10.44 32.91 10.78
C PRO A 30 10.81 32.36 12.16
N ASN A 31 10.43 33.06 13.23
CA ASN A 31 10.73 32.70 14.62
C ASN A 31 9.68 31.75 15.25
N SER A 32 8.66 31.32 14.52
CA SER A 32 7.67 30.39 15.06
C SER A 32 8.18 28.94 15.03
N LEU A 33 8.02 28.21 16.15
CA LEU A 33 8.30 26.76 16.23
C LEU A 33 7.59 25.97 15.10
N PHE A 34 6.40 26.43 14.72
CA PHE A 34 5.62 25.86 13.62
C PHE A 34 6.30 25.97 12.25
N TYR A 35 6.95 27.10 11.96
CA TYR A 35 7.72 27.29 10.73
C TYR A 35 8.87 26.28 10.64
N PHE A 36 9.63 26.15 11.73
CA PHE A 36 10.73 25.18 11.83
C PHE A 36 10.24 23.74 11.63
N LEU A 37 9.19 23.32 12.33
CA LEU A 37 8.64 21.96 12.20
C LEU A 37 8.12 21.66 10.80
N THR A 38 7.53 22.64 10.13
CA THR A 38 7.02 22.49 8.75
C THR A 38 8.16 22.30 7.76
N ILE A 39 9.21 23.11 7.85
CA ILE A 39 10.42 22.96 7.01
C ILE A 39 11.09 21.62 7.28
N LEU A 40 11.27 21.26 8.55
CA LEU A 40 11.88 19.99 8.93
C LEU A 40 11.10 18.81 8.33
N ASN A 41 9.77 18.81 8.41
CA ASN A 41 8.93 17.76 7.82
C ASN A 41 9.13 17.66 6.31
N TYR A 42 9.21 18.78 5.58
CA TYR A 42 9.46 18.76 4.14
C TYR A 42 10.84 18.25 3.77
N VAL A 43 11.87 18.64 4.53
CA VAL A 43 13.25 18.16 4.32
C VAL A 43 13.33 16.66 4.56
N ILE A 44 12.75 16.18 5.66
CA ILE A 44 12.69 14.74 5.97
C ILE A 44 11.95 13.99 4.86
N GLU A 45 10.80 14.50 4.42
CA GLU A 45 10.02 13.86 3.36
C GLU A 45 10.82 13.75 2.06
N MET A 46 11.53 14.81 1.65
CA MET A 46 12.40 14.80 0.47
C MET A 46 13.55 13.81 0.58
N ILE A 47 14.21 13.75 1.74
CA ILE A 47 15.28 12.77 2.00
C ILE A 47 14.70 11.35 1.89
N CYS A 48 13.54 11.08 2.52
CA CYS A 48 12.88 9.79 2.44
C CYS A 48 12.50 9.40 1.00
N MET A 49 11.96 10.33 0.21
CA MET A 49 11.63 10.07 -1.20
C MET A 49 12.87 9.79 -2.05
N MET A 50 13.96 10.54 -1.84
CA MET A 50 15.23 10.33 -2.53
C MET A 50 15.81 8.95 -2.19
N VAL A 51 15.89 8.62 -0.90
CA VAL A 51 16.36 7.31 -0.43
C VAL A 51 15.50 6.19 -1.00
N LEU A 52 14.17 6.33 -0.99
CA LEU A 52 13.26 5.32 -1.54
C LEU A 52 13.47 5.13 -3.05
N THR A 53 13.68 6.22 -3.80
CA THR A 53 13.97 6.17 -5.24
C THR A 53 15.29 5.44 -5.52
N ILE A 54 16.35 5.74 -4.74
CA ILE A 54 17.66 5.09 -4.85
C ILE A 54 17.56 3.59 -4.54
N ILE A 55 16.78 3.19 -3.54
CA ILE A 55 16.59 1.78 -3.14
C ILE A 55 15.74 1.01 -4.16
N LEU A 56 14.76 1.67 -4.78
CA LEU A 56 13.77 1.04 -5.66
C LEU A 56 14.42 0.37 -6.88
N LEU A 57 15.38 1.03 -7.53
CA LEU A 57 16.03 0.50 -8.74
C LEU A 57 16.84 -0.79 -8.47
N PRO A 58 17.76 -0.83 -7.49
CA PRO A 58 18.42 -2.07 -7.06
C PRO A 58 17.43 -3.14 -6.61
N ALA A 59 16.34 -2.77 -5.93
CA ALA A 59 15.33 -3.72 -5.49
C ALA A 59 14.67 -4.41 -6.68
N ILE A 60 14.22 -3.66 -7.70
CA ILE A 60 13.64 -4.21 -8.93
C ILE A 60 14.61 -5.18 -9.62
N ILE A 61 15.87 -4.77 -9.79
CA ILE A 61 16.91 -5.58 -10.45
C ILE A 61 17.16 -6.87 -9.66
N THR A 62 17.31 -6.77 -8.34
CA THR A 62 17.57 -7.91 -7.45
C THR A 62 16.40 -8.90 -7.47
N PHE A 63 15.17 -8.40 -7.38
CA PHE A 63 13.97 -9.24 -7.44
C PHE A 63 13.81 -9.94 -8.79
N TRP A 64 14.12 -9.25 -9.90
CA TRP A 64 14.06 -9.85 -11.24
C TRP A 64 15.02 -11.03 -11.36
N LYS A 65 16.25 -10.85 -10.89
CA LYS A 65 17.33 -11.86 -10.94
C LYS A 65 17.13 -13.02 -9.95
N THR A 66 16.29 -12.87 -8.92
CA THR A 66 16.11 -13.91 -7.90
C THR A 66 15.45 -15.16 -8.48
N ALA A 67 16.20 -16.24 -8.71
CA ALA A 67 15.68 -17.48 -9.30
C ALA A 67 14.64 -18.20 -8.41
N LYS A 68 14.66 -17.94 -7.09
CA LYS A 68 13.86 -18.62 -6.06
C LYS A 68 12.40 -18.18 -5.96
N LEU A 69 11.97 -17.19 -6.76
CA LEU A 69 10.60 -16.69 -6.73
C LEU A 69 9.80 -17.24 -7.91
N HIS A 70 8.62 -17.77 -7.62
CA HIS A 70 7.71 -18.27 -8.64
C HIS A 70 7.35 -17.18 -9.66
N LYS A 71 7.19 -17.56 -10.92
CA LYS A 71 6.98 -16.62 -12.04
C LYS A 71 5.77 -15.71 -11.85
N ASN A 72 4.68 -16.24 -11.27
CA ASN A 72 3.48 -15.43 -11.00
C ASN A 72 3.75 -14.37 -9.93
N LEU A 73 4.43 -14.76 -8.85
CA LEU A 73 4.78 -13.86 -7.76
C LEU A 73 5.71 -12.74 -8.26
N LYS A 74 6.72 -13.07 -9.08
CA LYS A 74 7.59 -12.09 -9.72
C LYS A 74 6.81 -11.02 -10.49
N ARG A 75 5.80 -11.42 -11.26
CA ARG A 75 4.98 -10.47 -12.05
C ARG A 75 4.18 -9.54 -11.17
N VAL A 76 3.54 -10.06 -10.13
CA VAL A 76 2.80 -9.25 -9.16
C VAL A 76 3.75 -8.25 -8.49
N THR A 77 4.94 -8.71 -8.07
CA THR A 77 5.96 -7.84 -7.47
C THR A 77 6.47 -6.76 -8.43
N VAL A 78 6.71 -7.09 -9.70
CA VAL A 78 7.16 -6.11 -10.72
C VAL A 78 6.06 -5.09 -11.00
N ALA A 79 4.81 -5.53 -11.16
CA ALA A 79 3.68 -4.61 -11.32
C ALA A 79 3.56 -3.67 -10.12
N PHE A 80 3.74 -4.18 -8.90
CA PHE A 80 3.75 -3.36 -7.70
C PHE A 80 4.91 -2.35 -7.66
N PHE A 81 6.11 -2.73 -8.08
CA PHE A 81 7.23 -1.78 -8.21
C PHE A 81 6.95 -0.69 -9.24
N CYS A 82 6.28 -1.00 -10.35
CA CYS A 82 5.82 0.01 -11.30
C CYS A 82 4.84 0.99 -10.65
N HIS A 83 3.93 0.51 -9.79
CA HIS A 83 3.05 1.38 -9.01
C HIS A 83 3.81 2.26 -8.02
N ILE A 84 4.84 1.74 -7.34
CA ILE A 84 5.70 2.54 -6.45
C ILE A 84 6.42 3.64 -7.23
N ALA A 85 6.99 3.32 -8.40
CA ALA A 85 7.67 4.30 -9.24
C ALA A 85 6.73 5.42 -9.69
N LEU A 86 5.52 5.06 -10.14
CA LEU A 86 4.49 6.03 -10.52
C LEU A 86 4.07 6.90 -9.32
N TYR A 87 3.90 6.30 -8.14
CA TYR A 87 3.60 7.02 -6.91
C TYR A 87 4.68 8.04 -6.55
N LEU A 88 5.96 7.65 -6.62
CA LEU A 88 7.08 8.56 -6.34
C LEU A 88 7.07 9.77 -7.28
N LEU A 89 6.88 9.54 -8.59
CA LEU A 89 6.80 10.61 -9.58
C LEU A 89 5.66 11.59 -9.24
N LEU A 90 4.48 11.08 -8.94
CA LEU A 90 3.32 11.90 -8.58
C LEU A 90 3.47 12.57 -7.22
N ARG A 91 4.23 11.98 -6.30
CA ARG A 91 4.52 12.61 -5.01
C ARG A 91 5.44 13.82 -5.18
N TYR A 92 6.46 13.73 -6.05
CA TYR A 92 7.24 14.90 -6.44
C TYR A 92 6.36 15.99 -7.04
N LEU A 93 5.39 15.63 -7.89
CA LEU A 93 4.43 16.60 -8.42
C LEU A 93 3.63 17.30 -7.30
N ILE A 94 3.04 16.54 -6.35
CA ILE A 94 2.34 17.13 -5.20
C ILE A 94 3.25 18.07 -4.42
N PHE A 95 4.50 17.67 -4.21
CA PHE A 95 5.48 18.47 -3.48
C PHE A 95 5.75 19.83 -4.16
N LEU A 96 5.81 19.89 -5.49
CA LEU A 96 5.95 21.15 -6.23
C LEU A 96 4.75 22.09 -6.02
N TYR A 97 3.53 21.54 -5.94
CA TYR A 97 2.33 22.32 -5.58
C TYR A 97 2.36 22.78 -4.12
N GLN A 98 2.86 21.96 -3.20
CA GLN A 98 2.96 22.32 -1.77
C GLN A 98 3.94 23.47 -1.50
N ILE A 99 5.05 23.53 -2.24
CA ILE A 99 6.00 24.66 -2.21
C ILE A 99 5.45 25.91 -2.91
N ARG A 100 4.29 25.81 -3.58
CA ARG A 100 3.71 26.85 -4.44
C ARG A 100 4.59 27.25 -5.63
N LEU A 101 5.38 26.31 -6.15
CA LEU A 101 6.00 26.51 -7.47
C LEU A 101 4.92 26.57 -8.56
N PHE A 102 3.87 25.75 -8.39
CA PHE A 102 2.61 25.83 -9.14
C PHE A 102 1.50 26.28 -8.18
N THR A 103 0.76 27.32 -8.56
CA THR A 103 -0.39 27.80 -7.78
C THR A 103 -1.69 27.19 -8.31
N PRO A 104 -2.54 26.59 -7.45
CA PRO A 104 -3.85 26.11 -7.86
C PRO A 104 -4.69 27.31 -8.33
N THR A 105 -5.30 27.16 -9.51
CA THR A 105 -5.94 28.27 -10.23
C THR A 105 -7.44 28.38 -9.97
N GLY A 106 -8.07 27.36 -9.37
CA GLY A 106 -9.53 27.30 -9.27
C GLY A 106 -10.17 26.58 -10.45
N ASN A 107 -9.43 26.37 -11.55
CA ASN A 107 -9.93 25.73 -12.76
C ASN A 107 -9.58 24.24 -12.74
N PHE A 108 -10.60 23.39 -12.76
CA PHE A 108 -10.44 21.92 -12.78
C PHE A 108 -9.46 21.45 -13.85
N SER A 109 -9.49 22.03 -15.05
CA SER A 109 -8.65 21.59 -16.17
C SER A 109 -7.16 21.83 -15.92
N LEU A 110 -6.83 22.93 -15.25
CA LEU A 110 -5.44 23.30 -14.92
C LEU A 110 -4.95 22.61 -13.64
N ASP A 111 -5.86 22.36 -12.69
CA ASP A 111 -5.55 21.70 -11.42
C ASP A 111 -5.70 20.16 -11.49
N PHE A 112 -6.11 19.62 -12.64
CA PHE A 112 -6.32 18.19 -12.87
C PHE A 112 -5.11 17.31 -12.50
N PRO A 113 -3.85 17.67 -12.83
CA PRO A 113 -2.69 16.88 -12.43
C PRO A 113 -2.54 16.76 -10.91
N TYR A 114 -2.86 17.83 -10.18
CA TYR A 114 -2.81 17.85 -8.72
C TYR A 114 -3.87 16.92 -8.10
N VAL A 115 -5.07 16.91 -8.68
CA VAL A 115 -6.17 16.03 -8.26
C VAL A 115 -5.80 14.57 -8.49
N ILE A 116 -5.31 14.23 -9.69
CA ILE A 116 -4.84 12.86 -10.00
C ILE A 116 -3.76 12.43 -9.02
N ALA A 117 -2.78 13.29 -8.76
CA ALA A 117 -1.68 12.92 -7.89
C ALA A 117 -2.16 12.59 -6.46
N HIS A 118 -3.14 13.35 -5.94
CA HIS A 118 -3.79 13.02 -4.66
C HIS A 118 -4.57 11.71 -4.70
N PHE A 119 -5.33 11.45 -5.76
CA PHE A 119 -6.01 10.15 -5.92
C PHE A 119 -5.02 8.99 -5.96
N VAL A 120 -3.90 9.15 -6.69
CA VAL A 120 -2.86 8.11 -6.79
C VAL A 120 -2.13 7.91 -5.46
N ARG A 121 -1.98 8.96 -4.63
CA ARG A 121 -1.46 8.82 -3.27
C ARG A 121 -2.33 7.89 -2.43
N VAL A 122 -3.65 8.09 -2.45
CA VAL A 122 -4.59 7.24 -1.70
C VAL A 122 -4.62 5.82 -2.31
N TYR A 123 -4.68 5.70 -3.64
CA TYR A 123 -4.56 4.43 -4.37
C TYR A 123 -3.33 3.63 -3.91
N HIS A 124 -2.18 4.29 -3.76
CA HIS A 124 -0.94 3.62 -3.40
C HIS A 124 -1.02 2.97 -2.02
N VAL A 125 -1.63 3.65 -1.04
CA VAL A 125 -1.87 3.09 0.31
C VAL A 125 -2.66 1.80 0.21
N TYR A 126 -3.79 1.78 -0.50
CA TYR A 126 -4.60 0.57 -0.66
C TYR A 126 -3.91 -0.53 -1.48
N SER A 127 -3.09 -0.16 -2.46
CA SER A 127 -2.36 -1.15 -3.27
C SER A 127 -1.32 -1.90 -2.44
N LEU A 128 -0.69 -1.25 -1.46
CA LEU A 128 0.25 -1.87 -0.52
C LEU A 128 -0.38 -3.07 0.21
N TYR A 129 -1.58 -2.91 0.77
CA TYR A 129 -2.27 -4.00 1.49
C TYR A 129 -2.84 -5.05 0.55
N SER A 130 -3.39 -4.60 -0.57
CA SER A 130 -3.96 -5.52 -1.56
C SER A 130 -2.88 -6.44 -2.14
N VAL A 131 -1.64 -5.96 -2.29
CA VAL A 131 -0.49 -6.78 -2.70
C VAL A 131 -0.12 -7.83 -1.66
N MET A 132 -0.18 -7.49 -0.36
CA MET A 132 0.05 -8.47 0.70
C MET A 132 -0.98 -9.61 0.63
N MET A 133 -2.26 -9.28 0.48
CA MET A 133 -3.30 -10.28 0.25
C MET A 133 -3.03 -11.10 -1.04
N ALA A 134 -2.64 -10.44 -2.12
CA ALA A 134 -2.34 -11.11 -3.39
C ALA A 134 -1.18 -12.12 -3.27
N PHE A 135 -0.13 -11.79 -2.52
CA PHE A 135 0.97 -12.73 -2.23
C PHE A 135 0.49 -13.95 -1.47
N VAL A 136 -0.39 -13.76 -0.48
CA VAL A 136 -0.99 -14.87 0.27
C VAL A 136 -1.83 -15.74 -0.64
N LEU A 137 -2.70 -15.16 -1.47
CA LEU A 137 -3.53 -15.90 -2.41
C LEU A 137 -2.71 -16.67 -3.44
N GLU A 138 -1.62 -16.07 -3.95
CA GLU A 138 -0.72 -16.74 -4.89
C GLU A 138 -0.03 -17.96 -4.27
N ARG A 139 0.46 -17.84 -3.02
CA ARG A 139 1.04 -18.97 -2.28
C ARG A 139 -0.01 -20.01 -1.89
N SER A 140 -1.25 -19.59 -1.65
CA SER A 140 -2.39 -20.47 -1.39
C SER A 140 -2.66 -21.34 -2.62
N ALA A 141 -2.72 -20.73 -3.80
CA ALA A 141 -2.88 -21.44 -5.07
C ALA A 141 -1.72 -22.42 -5.31
N ALA A 142 -0.47 -22.01 -5.04
CA ALA A 142 0.70 -22.88 -5.17
C ALA A 142 0.64 -24.09 -4.21
N THR A 143 0.05 -23.94 -3.01
CA THR A 143 -0.09 -25.04 -2.04
C THR A 143 -1.26 -25.97 -2.38
N VAL A 144 -2.36 -25.45 -2.94
CA VAL A 144 -3.53 -26.26 -3.31
C VAL A 144 -3.27 -27.05 -4.59
N PHE A 145 -2.60 -26.43 -5.58
CA PHE A 145 -2.40 -26.99 -6.91
C PHE A 145 -0.97 -27.51 -7.16
N VAL A 146 -0.30 -28.03 -6.12
CA VAL A 146 1.10 -28.53 -6.12
C VAL A 146 1.49 -29.32 -7.40
N SER A 147 0.67 -30.27 -7.83
CA SER A 147 0.96 -31.15 -8.99
C SER A 147 0.96 -30.40 -10.32
N ASP A 148 0.03 -29.46 -10.49
CA ASP A 148 -0.20 -28.81 -11.78
C ASP A 148 0.51 -27.45 -11.89
N TYR A 149 0.90 -26.88 -10.76
CA TYR A 149 1.44 -25.52 -10.69
C TYR A 149 2.81 -25.40 -11.36
N GLU A 150 3.61 -26.48 -11.37
CA GLU A 150 4.92 -26.53 -12.05
C GLU A 150 4.79 -26.80 -13.56
N VAL A 151 3.85 -27.68 -13.93
CA VAL A 151 3.74 -28.16 -15.32
C VAL A 151 3.09 -27.10 -16.22
N LYS A 152 2.05 -26.41 -15.72
CA LYS A 152 1.28 -25.45 -16.51
C LYS A 152 1.63 -24.01 -16.12
N ARG A 153 2.01 -23.20 -17.10
CA ARG A 153 2.21 -21.75 -16.90
C ARG A 153 0.86 -21.05 -16.71
N ARG A 154 0.42 -20.91 -15.45
CA ARG A 154 -0.87 -20.32 -15.08
C ARG A 154 -0.79 -18.79 -14.98
N PHE A 155 -0.60 -18.14 -16.13
CA PHE A 155 -0.49 -16.68 -16.20
C PHE A 155 -1.75 -15.93 -15.77
N TYR A 156 -2.91 -16.56 -15.93
CA TYR A 156 -4.20 -16.00 -15.51
C TYR A 156 -4.22 -15.70 -14.00
N ILE A 157 -3.56 -16.49 -13.15
CA ILE A 157 -3.50 -16.24 -11.71
C ILE A 157 -2.85 -14.88 -11.43
N SER A 158 -1.69 -14.62 -12.03
CA SER A 158 -1.03 -13.31 -11.86
C SER A 158 -1.87 -12.15 -12.39
N ARG A 159 -2.58 -12.33 -13.51
CA ARG A 159 -3.47 -11.31 -14.08
C ARG A 159 -4.66 -11.03 -13.18
N CYS A 160 -5.35 -12.05 -12.69
CA CYS A 160 -6.46 -11.92 -11.75
C CYS A 160 -6.03 -11.21 -10.47
N LEU A 161 -4.84 -11.52 -9.94
CA LEU A 161 -4.31 -10.87 -8.74
C LEU A 161 -3.99 -9.39 -8.98
N ILE A 162 -3.39 -9.05 -10.12
CA ILE A 162 -3.15 -7.64 -10.50
C ILE A 162 -4.49 -6.90 -10.67
N CYS A 163 -5.47 -7.50 -11.36
CA CYS A 163 -6.81 -6.93 -11.50
C CYS A 163 -7.47 -6.71 -10.13
N TYR A 164 -7.36 -7.67 -9.21
CA TYR A 164 -7.84 -7.53 -7.84
C TYR A 164 -7.18 -6.34 -7.12
N ILE A 165 -5.85 -6.25 -7.16
CA ILE A 165 -5.10 -5.14 -6.55
C ILE A 165 -5.58 -3.81 -7.11
N SER A 166 -5.64 -3.67 -8.43
CA SER A 166 -6.05 -2.43 -9.09
C SER A 166 -7.51 -2.08 -8.81
N ALA A 167 -8.42 -3.06 -8.85
CA ALA A 167 -9.84 -2.82 -8.60
C ALA A 167 -10.09 -2.34 -7.17
N VAL A 168 -9.56 -3.04 -6.16
CA VAL A 168 -9.71 -2.62 -4.76
C VAL A 168 -9.07 -1.24 -4.53
N SER A 169 -7.87 -1.04 -5.09
CA SER A 169 -7.13 0.21 -4.91
C SER A 169 -7.73 1.39 -5.66
N LEU A 170 -8.60 1.20 -6.66
CA LEU A 170 -9.32 2.28 -7.34
C LEU A 170 -10.69 2.55 -6.70
N ILE A 171 -11.44 1.49 -6.37
CA ILE A 171 -12.82 1.60 -5.91
C ILE A 171 -12.88 2.17 -4.49
N ILE A 172 -12.06 1.66 -3.57
CA ILE A 172 -12.15 2.05 -2.15
C ILE A 172 -11.78 3.52 -1.94
N PRO A 173 -10.71 4.08 -2.53
CA PRO A 173 -10.43 5.52 -2.42
C PRO A 173 -11.55 6.41 -2.90
N VAL A 174 -12.26 6.04 -3.97
CA VAL A 174 -13.39 6.83 -4.47
C VAL A 174 -14.46 6.93 -3.38
N PHE A 175 -14.78 5.84 -2.70
CA PHE A 175 -15.71 5.88 -1.56
C PHE A 175 -15.14 6.63 -0.36
N THR A 176 -13.85 6.46 -0.05
CA THR A 176 -13.19 7.17 1.07
C THR A 176 -13.16 8.68 0.86
N VAL A 177 -12.92 9.14 -0.36
CA VAL A 177 -12.79 10.56 -0.72
C VAL A 177 -14.14 11.22 -1.01
N ALA A 178 -15.12 10.48 -1.56
CA ALA A 178 -16.41 11.05 -1.97
C ALA A 178 -17.43 11.21 -0.84
N THR A 179 -17.32 10.48 0.28
CA THR A 179 -18.27 10.62 1.39
C THR A 179 -17.99 11.87 2.22
N SER A 180 -19.01 12.70 2.40
CA SER A 180 -18.99 13.99 3.11
C SER A 180 -18.30 13.90 4.47
N GLU A 181 -17.36 14.81 4.69
CA GLU A 181 -16.49 14.98 5.89
C GLU A 181 -15.32 14.01 6.07
N GLY A 182 -15.13 13.01 5.20
CA GLY A 182 -13.98 12.10 5.26
C GLY A 182 -13.92 11.17 6.49
N LYS A 183 -14.67 11.44 7.57
CA LYS A 183 -14.72 10.60 8.79
C LYS A 183 -15.29 9.22 8.49
N THR A 184 -16.45 9.14 7.85
CA THR A 184 -17.11 7.86 7.50
C THR A 184 -16.33 7.10 6.43
N GLY A 185 -15.78 7.81 5.44
CA GLY A 185 -14.94 7.23 4.39
C GLY A 185 -13.62 6.65 4.92
N ASN A 186 -13.02 7.31 5.92
CA ASN A 186 -11.82 6.82 6.60
C ASN A 186 -12.12 5.57 7.42
N LEU A 187 -13.25 5.51 8.12
CA LEU A 187 -13.65 4.32 8.88
C LEU A 187 -13.80 3.11 7.95
N LEU A 188 -14.48 3.27 6.81
CA LEU A 188 -14.59 2.21 5.80
C LEU A 188 -13.22 1.79 5.27
N GLY A 189 -12.34 2.75 4.99
CA GLY A 189 -10.97 2.49 4.55
C GLY A 189 -10.16 1.66 5.55
N HIS A 190 -10.21 2.04 6.83
CA HIS A 190 -9.58 1.29 7.92
C HIS A 190 -10.18 -0.10 8.08
N PHE A 191 -11.50 -0.26 7.93
CA PHE A 191 -12.17 -1.56 7.98
C PHE A 191 -11.71 -2.48 6.84
N VAL A 192 -11.65 -1.98 5.61
CA VAL A 192 -11.17 -2.75 4.44
C VAL A 192 -9.71 -3.15 4.62
N MET A 193 -8.85 -2.22 5.04
CA MET A 193 -7.44 -2.54 5.28
C MET A 193 -7.25 -3.52 6.44
N GLY A 194 -7.99 -3.33 7.54
CA GLY A 194 -7.99 -4.23 8.69
C GLY A 194 -8.44 -5.64 8.33
N SER A 195 -9.54 -5.77 7.58
CA SER A 195 -10.04 -7.07 7.11
C SER A 195 -9.04 -7.77 6.17
N GLN A 196 -8.35 -7.05 5.29
CA GLN A 196 -7.30 -7.62 4.45
C GLN A 196 -6.10 -8.13 5.27
N LEU A 197 -5.66 -7.37 6.27
CA LEU A 197 -4.56 -7.78 7.15
C LEU A 197 -4.93 -9.00 8.00
N ILE A 198 -6.11 -8.99 8.62
CA ILE A 198 -6.59 -10.11 9.44
C ILE A 198 -6.80 -11.35 8.56
N GLY A 199 -7.48 -11.19 7.42
CA GLY A 199 -7.73 -12.27 6.47
C GLY A 199 -6.45 -12.88 5.91
N SER A 200 -5.48 -12.06 5.52
CA SER A 200 -4.19 -12.55 5.00
C SER A 200 -3.40 -13.32 6.07
N ASN A 201 -3.37 -12.84 7.32
CA ASN A 201 -2.76 -13.56 8.45
C ASN A 201 -3.45 -14.90 8.75
N ALA A 202 -4.79 -14.91 8.73
CA ALA A 202 -5.57 -16.13 8.96
C ALA A 202 -5.26 -17.18 7.87
N ILE A 203 -5.30 -16.79 6.59
CA ILE A 203 -5.01 -17.67 5.46
C ILE A 203 -3.57 -18.21 5.54
N ILE A 204 -2.57 -17.34 5.78
CA ILE A 204 -1.17 -17.78 5.96
C ILE A 204 -1.08 -18.82 7.08
N THR A 205 -1.72 -18.57 8.22
CA THR A 205 -1.64 -19.45 9.40
C THR A 205 -2.25 -20.82 9.11
N VAL A 206 -3.43 -20.85 8.48
CA VAL A 206 -4.10 -22.10 8.07
C VAL A 206 -3.22 -22.91 7.12
N ILE A 207 -2.66 -22.25 6.09
CA ILE A 207 -1.82 -22.92 5.10
C ILE A 207 -0.49 -23.37 5.70
N TRP A 208 0.09 -22.58 6.59
CA TRP A 208 1.29 -22.94 7.33
C TRP A 208 1.08 -24.23 8.14
N ILE A 209 -0.01 -24.30 8.91
CA ILE A 209 -0.38 -25.49 9.68
C ILE A 209 -0.58 -26.69 8.75
N ARG A 210 -1.29 -26.50 7.62
CA ARG A 210 -1.50 -27.55 6.61
C ARG A 210 -0.16 -28.04 6.03
N ASN A 211 0.76 -27.15 5.69
CA ASN A 211 2.07 -27.50 5.15
C ASN A 211 2.97 -28.20 6.17
N ILE A 212 2.91 -27.82 7.46
CA ILE A 212 3.61 -28.56 8.53
C ILE A 212 3.04 -29.97 8.67
N ARG A 213 1.71 -30.13 8.69
CA ARG A 213 1.06 -31.45 8.76
C ARG A 213 1.45 -32.31 7.56
N LEU A 214 1.45 -31.75 6.37
CA LEU A 214 1.87 -32.43 5.15
C LEU A 214 3.35 -32.84 5.21
N LYS A 215 4.24 -31.95 5.68
CA LYS A 215 5.66 -32.26 5.89
C LYS A 215 5.85 -33.41 6.88
N ARG A 216 5.08 -33.46 7.98
CA ARG A 216 5.13 -34.55 8.96
C ARG A 216 4.66 -35.87 8.33
N ARG A 217 3.55 -35.87 7.59
CA ARG A 217 3.04 -37.06 6.87
C ARG A 217 4.05 -37.58 5.85
N LEU A 218 4.67 -36.70 5.07
CA LEU A 218 5.71 -37.08 4.11
C LEU A 218 7.00 -37.59 4.76
N LYS A 219 7.25 -37.27 6.03
CA LYS A 219 8.36 -37.86 6.81
C LYS A 219 8.00 -39.26 7.30
N MET A 220 6.74 -39.48 7.68
CA MET A 220 6.24 -40.79 8.13
C MET A 220 5.99 -41.76 6.96
N SER A 221 5.68 -41.28 5.75
CA SER A 221 5.52 -42.12 4.55
C SER A 221 6.84 -42.66 3.98
N ILE A 222 7.98 -42.32 4.60
CA ILE A 222 9.27 -42.99 4.35
C ILE A 222 9.26 -44.38 5.00
N ASP A 223 8.39 -44.60 5.98
CA ASP A 223 8.18 -45.88 6.62
C ASP A 223 7.39 -46.79 5.65
N PRO A 224 7.98 -47.89 5.13
CA PRO A 224 7.39 -48.71 4.09
C PRO A 224 6.06 -49.38 4.52
N ASN A 225 5.76 -49.42 5.82
CA ASN A 225 4.55 -50.01 6.37
C ASN A 225 3.33 -49.06 6.41
N LEU A 226 3.48 -47.77 6.02
CA LEU A 226 2.45 -46.73 6.16
C LEU A 226 2.18 -45.93 4.86
N LEU A 227 2.33 -46.60 3.71
CA LEU A 227 2.17 -46.04 2.36
C LEU A 227 0.69 -45.75 2.01
N THR A 228 0.09 -44.74 2.63
CA THR A 228 -1.25 -44.23 2.27
C THR A 228 -1.21 -42.98 1.41
N THR A 229 -0.02 -42.44 1.09
CA THR A 229 0.11 -41.18 0.34
C THR A 229 1.15 -41.32 -0.76
N GLU A 230 0.79 -40.99 -2.00
CA GLU A 230 1.72 -40.89 -3.13
C GLU A 230 2.85 -39.91 -2.79
N TYR A 231 4.00 -40.48 -2.40
CA TYR A 231 5.20 -39.74 -2.08
C TYR A 231 5.99 -39.50 -3.36
N THR A 232 6.16 -38.23 -3.73
CA THR A 232 7.08 -37.83 -4.79
C THR A 232 8.13 -36.89 -4.23
N ILE A 233 9.38 -37.04 -4.70
CA ILE A 233 10.51 -36.20 -4.28
C ILE A 233 10.20 -34.71 -4.55
N GLY A 234 9.58 -34.40 -5.69
CA GLY A 234 9.16 -33.03 -6.04
C GLY A 234 8.20 -32.42 -5.01
N LYS A 235 7.19 -33.16 -4.55
CA LYS A 235 6.22 -32.68 -3.55
C LYS A 235 6.88 -32.33 -2.21
N LYS A 236 7.91 -33.08 -1.80
CA LYS A 236 8.70 -32.78 -0.59
C LYS A 236 9.48 -31.47 -0.75
N TYR A 237 10.15 -31.25 -1.89
CA TYR A 237 10.88 -30.01 -2.16
C TYR A 237 9.95 -28.80 -2.19
N GLN A 238 8.81 -28.90 -2.87
CA GLN A 238 7.82 -27.82 -2.94
C GLN A 238 7.26 -27.43 -1.57
N VAL A 239 6.92 -28.40 -0.72
CA VAL A 239 6.43 -28.10 0.64
C VAL A 239 7.50 -27.38 1.46
N GLN A 240 8.77 -27.76 1.31
CA GLN A 240 9.88 -27.08 1.99
C GLN A 240 10.10 -25.66 1.45
N GLU A 241 10.03 -25.47 0.13
CA GLU A 241 10.14 -24.15 -0.50
C GLU A 241 8.99 -23.24 -0.07
N ASN A 242 7.75 -23.73 -0.13
CA ASN A 242 6.57 -23.00 0.31
C ASN A 242 6.68 -22.58 1.77
N LEU A 243 7.11 -23.47 2.69
CA LEU A 243 7.34 -23.11 4.09
C LEU A 243 8.42 -22.01 4.25
N LYS A 244 9.49 -22.02 3.45
CA LYS A 244 10.48 -20.93 3.47
C LYS A 244 9.85 -19.62 2.99
N SER A 245 9.09 -19.64 1.90
CA SER A 245 8.39 -18.46 1.37
C SER A 245 7.37 -17.90 2.36
N PHE A 246 6.58 -18.75 3.03
CA PHE A 246 5.60 -18.30 4.02
C PHE A 246 6.24 -17.63 5.22
N LYS A 247 7.44 -18.07 5.66
CA LYS A 247 8.16 -17.40 6.75
C LYS A 247 8.52 -15.97 6.37
N VAL A 248 8.99 -15.75 5.14
CA VAL A 248 9.30 -14.41 4.63
C VAL A 248 8.03 -13.56 4.54
N ILE A 249 6.97 -14.09 3.93
CA ILE A 249 5.70 -13.36 3.76
C ILE A 249 5.07 -13.03 5.12
N ARG A 250 5.09 -13.94 6.08
CA ARG A 250 4.59 -13.69 7.44
C ARG A 250 5.34 -12.54 8.12
N ASN A 251 6.67 -12.49 7.98
CA ASN A 251 7.46 -11.39 8.54
C ASN A 251 7.13 -10.06 7.84
N MET A 252 6.93 -10.06 6.52
CA MET A 252 6.52 -8.88 5.76
C MET A 252 5.11 -8.39 6.14
N VAL A 253 4.15 -9.30 6.28
CA VAL A 253 2.78 -8.95 6.70
C VAL A 253 2.78 -8.45 8.14
N GLY A 254 3.54 -9.09 9.03
CA GLY A 254 3.69 -8.66 10.42
C GLY A 254 4.25 -7.25 10.56
N SER A 255 5.28 -6.89 9.76
CA SER A 255 5.84 -5.53 9.76
C SER A 255 4.93 -4.49 9.09
N ALA A 256 4.02 -4.90 8.20
CA ALA A 256 3.09 -4.00 7.52
C ALA A 256 1.94 -3.52 8.44
N ILE A 257 1.62 -4.22 9.52
CA ILE A 257 0.55 -3.85 10.46
C ILE A 257 0.80 -2.49 11.14
N PRO A 258 1.94 -2.25 11.83
CA PRO A 258 2.20 -0.98 12.51
C PRO A 258 2.40 0.19 11.53
N LEU A 259 3.10 -0.06 10.41
CA LEU A 259 3.25 0.93 9.33
C LEU A 259 1.90 1.29 8.72
N GLY A 260 0.97 0.34 8.77
CA GLY A 260 -0.26 0.48 8.08
C GLY A 260 -1.28 1.37 8.77
N ALA A 261 -1.45 1.19 10.07
CA ALA A 261 -2.34 2.01 10.89
C ALA A 261 -1.95 3.50 10.83
N THR A 262 -0.65 3.78 10.79
CA THR A 262 -0.13 5.16 10.70
C THR A 262 -0.27 5.74 9.30
N SER A 263 -0.03 4.94 8.25
CA SER A 263 -0.02 5.43 6.86
C SER A 263 -1.37 5.94 6.34
N LEU A 264 -2.48 5.24 6.61
CA LEU A 264 -3.81 5.69 6.18
C LEU A 264 -4.21 6.96 6.93
N THR A 265 -3.97 6.99 8.24
CA THR A 265 -4.23 8.17 9.08
C THR A 265 -3.44 9.38 8.55
N ILE A 266 -2.16 9.23 8.20
CA ILE A 266 -1.35 10.33 7.62
C ILE A 266 -1.81 10.69 6.19
N ALA A 267 -2.21 9.71 5.40
CA ALA A 267 -2.71 9.92 4.04
C ALA A 267 -4.01 10.73 4.04
N THR A 268 -4.91 10.45 4.98
CA THR A 268 -6.24 11.04 5.09
C THR A 268 -6.29 12.25 6.03
N TYR A 269 -5.36 12.39 6.98
CA TYR A 269 -5.19 13.60 7.80
C TYR A 269 -4.96 14.83 6.92
N ASN A 270 -4.25 14.66 5.80
CA ASN A 270 -4.03 15.70 4.80
C ASN A 270 -5.24 15.94 3.87
N LEU A 271 -6.30 15.12 3.97
CA LEU A 271 -7.54 15.26 3.20
C LEU A 271 -8.68 15.91 4.01
N GLY A 272 -8.53 16.08 5.33
CA GLY A 272 -9.71 16.29 6.20
C GLY A 272 -9.58 17.21 7.40
N LYS A 273 -8.61 18.15 7.48
CA LYS A 273 -8.70 19.22 8.48
C LYS A 273 -9.08 20.57 7.87
N PRO A 274 -10.35 20.99 8.04
CA PRO A 274 -10.68 22.37 8.34
C PRO A 274 -10.16 22.70 9.76
N GLN A 275 -9.30 23.73 9.85
CA GLN A 275 -9.11 24.66 10.98
C GLN A 275 -8.79 24.18 12.44
N GLU A 276 -8.96 22.94 12.86
CA GLU A 276 -8.87 22.59 14.30
C GLU A 276 -7.45 22.48 14.91
N LEU A 277 -6.38 22.77 14.17
CA LEU A 277 -5.07 22.95 14.82
C LEU A 277 -4.88 24.37 15.40
N GLN A 278 -5.79 25.31 15.10
CA GLN A 278 -5.81 26.63 15.74
C GLN A 278 -6.55 26.65 17.07
N SER A 279 -7.50 25.73 17.32
CA SER A 279 -8.20 25.66 18.60
C SER A 279 -7.38 24.98 19.70
N PHE A 280 -6.42 24.12 19.33
CA PHE A 280 -5.47 23.53 20.29
C PHE A 280 -4.30 24.47 20.64
N LEU A 281 -4.12 25.56 19.88
CA LEU A 281 -3.08 26.58 20.06
C LEU A 281 -3.69 28.00 20.16
N GLY A 282 -4.96 28.09 20.56
CA GLY A 282 -5.62 29.36 20.85
C GLY A 282 -4.97 30.05 22.07
N PRO A 283 -4.99 31.39 22.14
CA PRO A 283 -4.20 32.15 23.10
C PRO A 283 -4.90 32.15 24.47
N THR A 284 -4.51 31.25 25.37
CA THR A 284 -4.94 31.33 26.79
C THR A 284 -3.80 31.63 27.75
N TRP A 285 -2.73 32.26 27.27
CA TRP A 285 -1.69 32.80 28.14
C TRP A 285 -1.26 34.16 27.58
N ILE A 286 -1.93 35.21 28.03
CA ILE A 286 -1.43 36.53 28.46
C ILE A 286 -2.68 37.30 28.92
N CYS A 287 -3.00 37.14 30.20
CA CYS A 287 -3.36 38.24 31.07
C CYS A 287 -2.32 38.24 32.18
#